data_AF-A0AA35S8J1-F1
#
_entry.id   AF-A0AA35S8J1-F1
#
_cell.length_a   1.000
_cell.length_b   1.000
_cell.length_c   1.000
_cell.angle_alpha   90.00
_cell.angle_beta   90.00
_cell.angle_gamma   90.00
#
_symmetry.space_group_name_H-M   'P 1'
#
loop_
_entity.id
_entity.type
_entity.pdbx_description
1 polymer ?
#
loop_
_entity_poly.entity_id
_entity_poly.type
_entity_poly.pdbx_seq_one_letter_code
_entity_poly.pdbx_strand_id
1 'polypeptide(L)'
;MAHPGPATVEGVEEGEEGGSEAESEGGEEEGEDKRLSPDECAKRRKWEREQEELKERLEVEDGEEVASWEGDTLPFARLTTTAGVDISFDKAHPDHACAMLTVLTYPQLKVVHES
;
A
#
# COMPACT_ATOMS: atom_id res chain seq x y z
N MET A 1 46.17 -16.83 -31.66
CA MET A 1 47.08 -16.88 -30.49
C MET A 1 47.69 -15.49 -30.31
N ALA A 2 47.89 -15.11 -29.05
CA ALA A 2 48.54 -13.89 -28.52
C ALA A 2 47.56 -12.85 -27.93
N HIS A 3 47.26 -13.06 -26.64
CA HIS A 3 46.87 -12.03 -25.68
C HIS A 3 48.04 -11.08 -25.42
N PRO A 4 47.80 -9.80 -25.10
CA PRO A 4 48.68 -9.06 -24.21
C PRO A 4 48.20 -9.20 -22.77
N GLY A 5 49.09 -9.72 -21.92
CA GLY A 5 48.96 -9.73 -20.46
C GLY A 5 49.35 -8.39 -19.82
N PRO A 6 49.29 -8.30 -18.47
CA PRO A 6 49.06 -7.05 -17.75
C PRO A 6 50.36 -6.34 -17.31
N ALA A 7 50.28 -5.03 -17.10
CA ALA A 7 51.28 -4.24 -16.38
C ALA A 7 50.84 -4.02 -14.92
N THR A 8 51.82 -4.10 -14.04
CA THR A 8 51.77 -4.17 -12.57
C THR A 8 51.69 -2.81 -11.85
N VAL A 9 50.92 -2.82 -10.75
CA VAL A 9 50.87 -2.09 -9.46
C VAL A 9 51.86 -0.95 -9.12
N GLU A 10 51.41 0.07 -8.37
CA GLU A 10 51.69 0.33 -6.92
C GLU A 10 51.14 1.68 -6.37
N GLY A 11 50.73 1.70 -5.08
CA GLY A 11 50.58 2.87 -4.18
C GLY A 11 49.14 3.41 -3.98
N VAL A 12 48.33 2.92 -3.03
CA VAL A 12 48.17 3.31 -1.60
C VAL A 12 47.84 4.79 -1.38
N GLU A 13 46.61 5.06 -0.93
CA GLU A 13 46.32 5.86 0.26
C GLU A 13 44.89 5.54 0.76
N GLU A 14 44.83 5.09 2.01
CA GLU A 14 43.61 4.84 2.77
C GLU A 14 43.00 6.19 3.21
N GLY A 15 41.69 6.32 3.03
CA GLY A 15 40.90 7.42 3.56
C GLY A 15 39.61 6.88 4.12
N GLU A 16 39.64 6.47 5.38
CA GLU A 16 38.46 6.35 6.23
C GLU A 16 37.89 7.76 6.46
N GLU A 17 36.66 8.02 6.01
CA GLU A 17 35.84 9.06 6.60
C GLU A 17 34.50 8.46 7.03
N GLY A 18 34.34 8.40 8.36
CA GLY A 18 33.17 7.90 9.05
C GLY A 18 31.93 8.72 8.73
N GLY A 19 30.90 8.02 8.26
CA GLY A 19 29.52 8.48 8.38
C GLY A 19 29.03 8.17 9.79
N SER A 20 28.84 9.22 10.58
CA SER A 20 28.31 9.19 11.93
C SER A 20 27.03 8.35 12.02
N GLU A 21 27.06 7.36 12.92
CA GLU A 21 25.88 6.71 13.45
C GLU A 21 24.99 7.78 14.09
N ALA A 22 23.87 8.10 13.42
CA ALA A 22 22.78 8.77 14.09
C ALA A 22 22.10 7.71 14.96
N GLU A 23 22.48 7.67 16.23
CA GLU A 23 21.72 7.02 17.29
C GLU A 23 20.31 7.64 17.30
N SER A 24 19.38 7.01 16.57
CA SER A 24 17.97 7.16 16.86
C SER A 24 17.75 6.40 18.15
N GLU A 25 17.68 7.11 19.27
CA GLU A 25 17.09 6.63 20.51
C GLU A 25 15.64 6.19 20.21
N GLY A 26 15.51 4.96 19.72
CA GLY A 26 14.27 4.22 19.70
C GLY A 26 13.98 3.91 21.16
N GLY A 27 13.20 4.78 21.79
CA GLY A 27 12.52 4.42 23.02
C GLY A 27 11.77 3.11 22.78
N GLU A 28 12.28 2.05 23.36
CA GLU A 28 11.60 0.78 23.50
C GLU A 28 10.34 1.05 24.34
N GLU A 29 9.25 1.45 23.70
CA GLU A 29 7.95 1.16 24.28
C GLU A 29 7.79 -0.35 24.18
N GLU A 30 8.18 -1.02 25.27
CA GLU A 30 7.91 -2.42 25.53
C GLU A 30 6.51 -2.75 25.03
N GLY A 31 6.44 -3.49 23.93
CA GLY A 31 5.20 -4.07 23.47
C GLY A 31 4.72 -4.98 24.59
N GLU A 32 3.76 -4.51 25.39
CA GLU A 32 2.92 -5.40 26.18
C GLU A 32 2.49 -6.52 25.24
N ASP A 33 2.90 -7.75 25.54
CA ASP A 33 2.36 -8.96 24.94
C ASP A 33 0.87 -9.01 25.32
N LYS A 34 0.05 -8.23 24.60
CA LYS A 34 -1.39 -8.10 24.82
C LYS A 34 -2.04 -9.39 24.35
N ARG A 35 -1.98 -10.39 25.21
CA ARG A 35 -2.85 -11.56 25.14
C ARG A 35 -4.28 -11.06 25.04
N LEU A 36 -4.89 -11.30 23.88
CA LEU A 36 -6.30 -11.03 23.64
C LEU A 36 -7.15 -11.70 24.72
N SER A 37 -8.14 -10.98 25.22
CA SER A 37 -9.18 -11.56 26.08
C SER A 37 -9.93 -12.69 25.35
N PRO A 38 -10.64 -13.57 26.08
CA PRO A 38 -11.47 -14.60 25.47
C PRO A 38 -12.49 -14.04 24.47
N ASP A 39 -13.07 -12.88 24.78
CA ASP A 39 -14.07 -12.21 23.93
C ASP A 39 -13.44 -11.65 22.65
N GLU A 40 -12.24 -11.06 22.74
CA GLU A 40 -11.49 -10.62 21.56
C GLU A 40 -11.03 -11.79 20.69
N CYS A 41 -10.62 -12.91 21.29
CA CYS A 41 -10.32 -14.14 20.55
C CYS A 41 -11.55 -14.65 19.79
N ALA A 42 -12.73 -14.64 20.43
CA ALA A 42 -13.97 -15.07 19.79
C ALA A 42 -14.37 -14.12 18.65
N LYS A 43 -14.23 -12.80 18.84
CA LYS A 43 -14.44 -11.79 17.79
C LYS A 43 -13.49 -12.00 16.62
N ARG A 44 -12.19 -12.21 16.89
CA ARG A 44 -11.18 -12.47 15.86
C ARG A 44 -11.52 -13.71 15.05
N ARG A 45 -11.86 -14.84 15.70
CA ARG A 45 -12.27 -16.07 15.00
C ARG A 45 -13.50 -15.88 14.12
N LYS A 46 -14.43 -15.03 14.53
CA LYS A 46 -15.60 -14.68 13.70
C LYS A 46 -15.15 -13.92 12.44
N TRP A 47 -14.27 -12.93 12.59
CA TRP A 47 -13.73 -12.17 11.45
C TRP A 47 -12.88 -13.01 10.52
N GLU A 48 -12.04 -13.91 11.04
CA GLU A 48 -11.23 -14.83 10.24
C GLU A 48 -12.14 -15.68 9.33
N ARG A 49 -13.20 -16.28 9.89
CA ARG A 49 -14.17 -17.05 9.10
C ARG A 49 -14.91 -16.17 8.07
N GLU A 50 -15.33 -14.98 8.46
CA GLU A 50 -16.02 -14.05 7.55
C GLU A 50 -15.11 -13.60 6.40
N GLN A 51 -13.82 -13.38 6.67
CA GLN A 51 -12.83 -13.08 5.62
C GLN A 51 -12.65 -14.25 4.65
N GLU A 52 -12.60 -15.49 5.13
CA GLU A 52 -12.54 -16.68 4.28
C GLU A 52 -13.78 -16.77 3.38
N GLU A 53 -14.98 -16.66 3.96
CA GLU A 53 -16.25 -16.70 3.23
C GLU A 53 -16.37 -15.58 2.18
N LEU A 54 -15.93 -14.37 2.49
CA LEU A 54 -15.95 -13.24 1.55
C LEU A 54 -14.88 -13.38 0.46
N LYS A 55 -13.71 -13.92 0.79
CA LYS A 55 -12.63 -14.12 -0.17
C LYS A 55 -13.00 -15.12 -1.26
N GLU A 56 -13.81 -16.13 -0.95
CA GLU A 56 -14.35 -17.07 -1.94
C GLU A 56 -15.23 -16.38 -2.99
N ARG A 57 -15.76 -15.19 -2.69
CA ARG A 57 -16.61 -14.40 -3.59
C ARG A 57 -15.85 -13.32 -4.36
N LEU A 58 -14.52 -13.26 -4.24
CA LEU A 58 -13.70 -12.28 -4.93
C LEU A 58 -13.52 -12.67 -6.40
N GLU A 59 -14.05 -11.84 -7.30
CA GLU A 59 -13.79 -11.93 -8.74
C GLU A 59 -12.55 -11.08 -9.07
N VAL A 60 -11.50 -11.71 -9.60
CA VAL A 60 -10.21 -11.06 -9.91
C VAL A 60 -10.01 -10.78 -11.39
N GLU A 61 -10.90 -11.29 -12.23
CA GLU A 61 -10.92 -11.04 -13.67
C GLU A 61 -12.01 -10.01 -13.98
N ASP A 62 -11.75 -9.17 -14.98
CA ASP A 62 -12.71 -8.17 -15.42
C ASP A 62 -13.99 -8.87 -15.93
N GLY A 63 -15.12 -8.56 -15.30
CA GLY A 63 -16.43 -9.03 -15.72
C GLY A 63 -16.94 -8.33 -16.99
N GLU A 64 -18.08 -8.79 -17.51
CA GLU A 64 -18.70 -8.26 -18.73
C GLU A 64 -18.98 -6.74 -18.65
N GLU A 65 -19.30 -6.23 -17.45
CA GLU A 65 -19.53 -4.80 -17.22
C GLU A 65 -18.25 -3.97 -17.43
N VAL A 66 -17.12 -4.44 -16.90
CA VAL A 66 -15.82 -3.77 -17.03
C VAL A 66 -15.35 -3.83 -18.48
N ALA A 67 -15.53 -4.97 -19.16
CA ALA A 67 -15.24 -5.11 -20.58
C ALA A 67 -16.05 -4.13 -21.45
N SER A 68 -17.23 -3.69 -20.99
CA SER A 68 -18.04 -2.69 -21.70
C SER A 68 -17.45 -1.28 -21.66
N TRP A 69 -16.51 -1.00 -20.74
CA TRP A 69 -15.82 0.29 -20.64
C TRP A 69 -14.71 0.45 -21.67
N GLU A 70 -14.23 -0.65 -22.25
CA GLU A 70 -13.25 -0.65 -23.32
C GLU A 70 -13.84 -0.03 -24.60
N GLY A 71 -12.97 0.61 -25.39
CA GLY A 71 -13.33 1.08 -26.72
C GLY A 71 -12.30 0.66 -27.76
N ASP A 72 -12.66 0.82 -29.03
CA ASP A 72 -11.87 0.30 -30.16
C ASP A 72 -10.46 0.90 -30.27
N THR A 73 -10.21 2.07 -29.66
CA THR A 73 -8.97 2.84 -29.86
C THR A 73 -8.17 3.10 -28.59
N LEU A 74 -8.80 3.11 -27.42
CA LEU A 74 -8.16 3.43 -26.14
C LEU A 74 -8.80 2.62 -25.00
N PRO A 75 -8.00 2.17 -24.02
CA PRO A 75 -8.53 1.51 -22.83
C PRO A 75 -9.45 2.45 -22.06
N PHE A 76 -10.51 1.90 -21.47
CA PHE A 76 -11.52 2.65 -20.69
C PHE A 76 -12.19 3.81 -21.44
N ALA A 77 -12.26 3.78 -22.78
CA ALA A 77 -12.83 4.88 -23.57
C ALA A 77 -14.29 5.22 -23.22
N ARG A 78 -15.03 4.27 -22.64
CA ARG A 78 -16.43 4.43 -22.23
C ARG A 78 -16.60 4.63 -20.71
N LEU A 79 -15.51 4.65 -19.95
CA LEU A 79 -15.53 5.02 -18.53
C LEU A 79 -15.83 6.51 -18.38
N THR A 80 -16.87 6.86 -17.63
CA THR A 80 -17.33 8.24 -17.47
C THR A 80 -16.88 8.88 -16.17
N THR A 81 -16.70 8.07 -15.13
CA THR A 81 -16.33 8.53 -13.79
C THR A 81 -15.45 7.52 -13.08
N THR A 82 -14.59 8.02 -12.19
CA THR A 82 -13.86 7.22 -11.21
C THR A 82 -14.16 7.74 -9.81
N ALA A 83 -14.04 6.89 -8.79
CA ALA A 83 -14.27 7.27 -7.41
C ALA A 83 -13.04 6.95 -6.54
N GLY A 84 -12.78 7.81 -5.56
CA GLY A 84 -11.78 7.60 -4.52
C GLY A 84 -12.46 7.56 -3.15
N VAL A 85 -11.96 6.68 -2.28
CA VAL A 85 -12.43 6.55 -0.89
C VAL A 85 -11.22 6.64 0.04
N ASP A 86 -11.35 7.42 1.11
CA ASP A 86 -10.36 7.50 2.19
C ASP A 86 -11.04 7.38 3.56
N ILE A 87 -10.34 6.81 4.54
CA ILE A 87 -10.75 6.79 5.94
C ILE A 87 -9.56 7.22 6.79
N SER A 88 -9.72 8.32 7.51
CA SER A 88 -8.71 8.91 8.38
C SER A 88 -9.14 8.83 9.84
N PHE A 89 -8.31 8.23 10.70
CA PHE A 89 -8.56 8.09 12.13
C PHE A 89 -7.98 9.26 12.93
N ASP A 90 -8.67 9.66 14.00
CA ASP A 90 -8.19 10.70 14.91
C ASP A 90 -7.08 10.15 15.83
N LYS A 91 -5.96 10.86 15.92
CA LYS A 91 -4.81 10.49 16.76
C LYS A 91 -5.14 10.50 18.26
N ALA A 92 -6.01 11.41 18.69
CA ALA A 92 -6.43 11.53 20.08
C ALA A 92 -7.62 10.61 20.41
N HIS A 93 -8.41 10.24 19.40
CA HIS A 93 -9.62 9.43 19.56
C HIS A 93 -9.61 8.29 18.51
N PRO A 94 -8.92 7.16 18.76
CA PRO A 94 -8.72 6.11 17.76
C PRO A 94 -10.01 5.40 17.33
N ASP A 95 -11.09 5.53 18.12
CA ASP A 95 -12.42 5.03 17.77
C ASP A 95 -13.19 5.98 16.81
N HIS A 96 -12.67 7.19 16.58
CA HIS A 96 -13.25 8.15 15.66
C HIS A 96 -12.53 8.11 14.31
N ALA A 97 -13.32 8.12 13.24
CA ALA A 97 -12.82 8.20 11.88
C ALA A 97 -13.67 9.18 11.04
N CYS A 98 -13.01 9.86 10.11
CA CYS A 98 -13.65 10.59 9.02
C CYS A 98 -13.55 9.72 7.76
N ALA A 99 -14.67 9.48 7.10
CA ALA A 99 -14.71 8.81 5.80
C ALA A 99 -15.03 9.83 4.71
N MET A 100 -14.39 9.69 3.56
CA MET A 100 -14.58 10.55 2.40
C MET A 100 -14.83 9.71 1.15
N LEU A 101 -15.82 10.11 0.35
CA LEU A 101 -16.04 9.60 -1.01
C LEU A 101 -15.97 10.76 -1.99
N THR A 102 -15.09 10.67 -2.98
CA THR A 102 -15.01 11.63 -4.09
C THR A 102 -15.30 10.93 -5.41
N VAL A 103 -16.16 11.52 -6.24
CA VAL A 103 -16.40 11.06 -7.61
C VAL A 103 -15.86 12.09 -8.59
N LEU A 104 -15.09 11.64 -9.58
CA LEU A 104 -14.45 12.48 -10.58
C LEU A 104 -14.90 12.06 -11.98
N THR A 105 -15.05 13.01 -12.90
CA THR A 105 -15.18 12.71 -14.33
C THR A 105 -13.92 12.01 -14.85
N TYR A 106 -14.05 11.06 -15.76
CA TYR A 106 -12.92 10.47 -16.48
C TYR A 106 -13.03 10.79 -17.98
N PRO A 107 -11.93 11.14 -18.67
CA PRO A 107 -10.55 11.25 -18.19
C PRO A 107 -10.17 12.63 -17.60
N GLN A 108 -11.09 13.59 -17.51
CA GLN A 108 -10.74 14.98 -17.12
C GLN A 108 -10.42 15.17 -15.63
N LEU A 109 -10.71 14.17 -14.79
CA LEU A 109 -10.47 14.16 -13.34
C LEU A 109 -11.01 15.39 -12.60
N LYS A 110 -12.20 15.85 -12.97
CA LYS A 110 -12.91 16.95 -12.28
C LYS A 110 -13.85 16.37 -11.23
N VAL A 111 -13.80 16.90 -10.02
CA VAL A 111 -14.72 16.52 -8.94
C VAL A 111 -16.15 16.85 -9.34
N VAL A 112 -17.03 15.86 -9.23
CA VAL A 112 -18.48 15.97 -9.43
C VAL A 112 -19.27 15.63 -8.17
N HIS A 113 -18.64 14.97 -7.20
CA HIS A 113 -19.23 14.67 -5.89
C HIS A 113 -18.15 14.58 -4.81
N GLU A 114 -18.49 15.03 -3.60
CA GLU A 114 -17.75 14.86 -2.35
C GLU A 114 -18.75 14.69 -1.20
N SER A 115 -18.43 13.82 -0.23
CA SER A 115 -19.25 13.55 0.96
C SER A 115 -18.41 13.24 2.19
#